data_AF-A0A8I0T5A7-F1
#
_entry.id   AF-A0A8I0T5A7-F1
#
_cell.length_a   1.000
_cell.length_b   1.000
_cell.length_c   1.000
_cell.angle_alpha   90.00
_cell.angle_beta   90.00
_cell.angle_gamma   90.00
#
_symmetry.space_group_name_H-M   'P 1'
#
loop_
_entity.id
_entity.type
_entity.pdbx_description
1 polymer ?
#
loop_
_entity_poly.entity_id
_entity_poly.type
_entity_poly.pdbx_seq_one_letter_code
_entity_poly.pdbx_strand_id
1 'polypeptide(L)'
;MRYAHIDHKGIVIGIYDLDSLMSIDEYILCDKNQDVEIGSFYNAETSEFERVANDDEQPLDLTPINIESVTNTLSGYENNTNEFTVPQQSNDVIATGQLAIGDCKFKVPFKRIDTGRIQLMPAQVKDGHFSIPLRFETNGIWIVDQALINADLPKPVFELEEYRFSVL
;
A
#
# COMPACT_ATOMS: atom_id res chain seq x y z
N MET A 1 22.01 30.27 16.44
CA MET A 1 22.82 29.62 15.38
C MET A 1 22.23 28.26 15.16
N ARG A 2 22.05 27.83 13.91
CA ARG A 2 21.39 26.56 13.61
C ARG A 2 22.43 25.45 13.52
N TYR A 3 22.22 24.35 14.24
CA TYR A 3 23.11 23.20 14.27
C TYR A 3 22.37 21.94 13.84
N ALA A 4 23.02 21.12 13.03
CA ALA A 4 22.62 19.76 12.72
C ALA A 4 23.34 18.79 13.66
N HIS A 5 22.58 17.98 14.39
CA HIS A 5 23.11 16.84 15.12
C HIS A 5 23.17 15.65 14.16
N ILE A 6 24.36 15.11 13.96
CA ILE A 6 24.61 13.97 13.10
C ILE A 6 24.92 12.72 13.92
N ASP A 7 24.50 11.56 13.42
CA ASP A 7 24.90 10.28 14.01
C ASP A 7 26.31 9.84 13.55
N HIS A 8 26.76 8.70 14.06
CA HIS A 8 28.04 8.08 13.68
C HIS A 8 28.19 7.73 12.19
N LYS A 9 27.10 7.80 11.41
CA LYS A 9 27.09 7.60 9.96
C LYS A 9 26.98 8.92 9.21
N GLY A 10 27.00 10.06 9.88
CA GLY A 10 26.86 11.38 9.26
C GLY A 10 25.43 11.76 8.91
N ILE A 11 24.41 11.04 9.37
CA ILE A 11 23.00 11.34 9.09
C ILE A 11 22.50 12.37 10.09
N VAL A 12 21.84 13.44 9.61
CA VAL A 12 21.19 14.45 10.44
C VAL A 12 19.99 13.83 11.15
N ILE A 13 20.10 13.68 12.46
CA ILE A 13 19.06 13.13 13.35
C ILE A 13 18.32 14.21 14.14
N GLY A 14 18.82 15.44 14.15
CA GLY A 14 18.20 16.56 14.83
C GLY A 14 18.71 17.91 14.34
N ILE A 15 17.88 18.93 14.51
CA ILE A 15 18.19 20.31 14.13
C ILE A 15 17.84 21.21 15.31
N TYR A 16 18.80 22.02 15.74
CA TYR A 16 18.69 22.83 16.96
C TYR A 16 19.12 24.26 16.71
N ASP A 17 18.35 25.21 17.24
CA ASP A 17 18.78 26.61 17.34
C ASP A 17 19.37 26.87 18.71
N LEU A 18 20.66 27.18 18.74
CA LEU A 18 21.42 27.39 19.97
C LEU A 18 22.03 28.80 20.01
N ASP A 19 22.09 29.36 21.22
CA ASP A 19 22.54 30.74 21.45
C ASP A 19 24.06 30.88 21.61
N SER A 20 24.78 29.76 21.74
CA SER A 20 26.24 29.73 21.92
C SER A 20 26.92 28.76 20.96
N LEU A 21 28.21 29.00 20.70
CA LEU A 21 29.02 28.12 19.86
C LEU A 21 29.22 26.78 20.59
N MET A 22 28.67 25.71 20.03
CA MET A 22 29.02 24.35 20.43
C MET A 22 30.09 23.79 19.48
N SER A 23 31.12 23.18 20.05
CA SER A 23 32.16 22.44 19.33
C SER A 23 32.17 21.02 19.87
N ILE A 24 31.27 20.19 19.34
CA ILE A 24 31.16 18.76 19.66
C ILE A 24 31.14 18.03 18.32
N ASP A 25 31.87 16.92 18.22
CA ASP A 25 32.09 16.18 16.97
C ASP A 25 30.79 15.73 16.26
N GLU A 26 29.67 15.71 16.99
CA GLU A 26 28.34 15.30 16.52
C GLU A 26 27.43 16.49 16.13
N TYR A 27 27.87 17.74 16.31
CA TYR A 27 27.08 18.94 16.00
C TYR A 27 27.77 19.80 14.96
N ILE A 28 27.18 19.88 13.77
CA ILE A 28 27.66 20.67 12.65
C ILE A 28 26.88 21.98 12.58
N LEU A 29 27.59 23.11 12.53
CA LEU A 29 26.98 24.42 12.31
C LEU A 29 26.43 24.48 10.88
N CYS A 30 25.12 24.70 10.73
CA CYS A 30 24.50 24.93 9.43
C CYS A 30 24.82 26.34 8.95
N ASP A 31 25.36 26.48 7.73
CA ASP A 31 25.42 27.80 7.11
C ASP A 31 23.99 28.30 6.84
N LYS A 32 23.78 29.61 6.93
CA LYS A 32 22.46 30.26 6.76
C LYS A 32 21.84 30.02 5.39
N ASN A 33 22.64 29.60 4.41
CA ASN A 33 22.22 29.34 3.04
C ASN A 33 22.05 27.83 2.73
N GLN A 34 22.27 26.94 3.70
CA GLN A 34 22.09 25.51 3.51
C GLN A 34 20.70 25.08 4.01
N ASP A 35 19.89 24.52 3.11
CA ASP A 35 18.65 23.84 3.47
C ASP A 35 18.98 22.46 4.04
N VAL A 36 19.11 22.40 5.37
CA VAL A 36 19.33 21.15 6.11
C VAL A 36 18.01 20.63 6.66
N GLU A 37 17.76 19.35 6.42
CA GLU A 37 16.59 18.61 6.91
C GLU A 37 17.02 17.34 7.64
N ILE A 38 16.18 16.87 8.57
CA ILE A 38 16.37 15.58 9.22
C ILE A 38 16.38 14.48 8.15
N GLY A 39 17.37 13.58 8.21
CA GLY A 39 17.60 12.54 7.20
C GLY A 39 18.62 12.92 6.12
N SER A 40 19.03 14.20 6.04
CA SER A 40 20.15 14.60 5.17
C SER A 40 21.45 13.95 5.64
N PHE A 41 22.41 13.77 4.74
CA PHE A 41 23.74 13.26 5.03
C PHE A 41 24.75 14.40 5.01
N TYR A 42 25.60 14.48 6.03
CA TYR A 42 26.70 15.42 6.08
C TYR A 42 27.95 14.80 5.49
N ASN A 43 28.44 15.39 4.38
CA ASN A 43 29.67 15.00 3.75
C ASN A 43 30.85 15.78 4.35
N ALA A 44 31.66 15.11 5.17
CA ALA A 44 32.79 15.74 5.86
C ALA A 44 33.91 16.18 4.91
N GLU A 45 34.02 15.61 3.70
CA GLU A 45 35.05 15.97 2.73
C GLU A 45 34.72 17.30 2.03
N THR A 46 33.44 17.53 1.74
CA THR A 46 32.96 18.75 1.07
C THR A 46 32.44 19.80 2.06
N SER A 47 32.19 19.43 3.31
CA SER A 47 31.49 20.26 4.32
C SER A 47 30.09 20.69 3.89
N GLU A 48 29.42 19.83 3.12
CA GLU A 48 28.07 20.07 2.60
C GLU A 48 27.06 19.05 3.12
N PHE A 49 25.80 19.48 3.23
CA PHE A 49 24.67 18.60 3.49
C PHE A 49 24.08 18.16 2.16
N GLU A 50 24.13 16.86 1.92
CA GLU A 50 23.49 16.24 0.78
C GLU A 50 22.15 15.67 1.25
N ARG A 51 21.07 16.00 0.54
CA ARG A 51 19.82 15.25 0.74
C ARG A 51 20.12 13.80 0.37
N VAL A 52 19.96 12.90 1.32
CA VAL A 52 19.78 11.49 0.98
C VAL A 52 18.46 11.48 0.22
N ALA A 53 18.53 11.27 -1.09
CA ALA A 53 17.33 10.94 -1.84
C ALA A 53 16.76 9.72 -1.12
N ASN A 54 15.59 9.88 -0.48
CA ASN A 54 14.85 8.73 -0.03
C ASN A 54 14.64 7.89 -1.28
N ASP A 55 15.25 6.71 -1.35
CA ASP A 55 15.01 5.73 -2.42
C ASP A 55 13.54 5.26 -2.47
N ASP A 56 12.68 5.80 -1.59
CA ASP A 56 11.27 5.47 -1.41
C ASP A 56 10.27 6.29 -2.26
N GLU A 57 10.72 7.19 -3.13
CA GLU A 57 9.81 7.93 -4.05
C GLU A 57 10.07 7.67 -5.53
N GLN A 58 10.45 6.44 -5.90
CA GLN A 58 10.12 5.98 -7.25
C GLN A 58 8.59 5.79 -7.30
N PRO A 59 7.84 6.38 -8.24
CA PRO A 59 6.43 6.07 -8.41
C PRO A 59 6.30 4.55 -8.55
N LEU A 60 5.59 3.92 -7.61
CA LEU A 60 5.31 2.50 -7.69
C LEU A 60 4.54 2.28 -8.99
N ASP A 61 5.15 1.57 -9.93
CA ASP A 61 4.48 1.10 -11.14
C ASP A 61 3.52 -0.03 -10.73
N LEU A 62 2.37 0.37 -10.19
CA LEU A 62 1.33 -0.54 -9.73
C LEU A 62 0.57 -1.06 -10.95
N THR A 63 0.35 -2.37 -10.98
CA THR A 63 -0.49 -3.00 -11.98
C THR A 63 -1.96 -2.84 -11.58
N PRO A 64 -2.79 -2.13 -12.35
CA PRO A 64 -4.19 -1.92 -12.00
C PRO A 64 -4.97 -3.24 -12.09
N ILE A 65 -5.82 -3.47 -11.08
CA ILE A 65 -6.82 -4.53 -11.04
C ILE A 65 -8.19 -3.86 -11.08
N ASN A 66 -9.01 -4.24 -12.06
CA ASN A 66 -10.40 -3.79 -12.16
C ASN A 66 -11.34 -4.99 -12.16
N ILE A 67 -12.29 -5.06 -11.21
CA ILE A 67 -13.37 -6.05 -11.24
C ILE A 67 -14.46 -5.51 -12.17
N GLU A 68 -14.48 -6.04 -13.39
CA GLU A 68 -15.41 -5.62 -14.44
C GLU A 68 -16.82 -6.20 -14.25
N SER A 69 -16.94 -7.38 -13.66
CA SER A 69 -18.21 -8.06 -13.50
C SER A 69 -18.22 -9.01 -12.29
N VAL A 70 -19.38 -9.10 -11.64
CA VAL A 70 -19.69 -10.12 -10.62
C VAL A 70 -20.97 -10.83 -11.03
N THR A 71 -20.87 -12.11 -11.35
CA THR A 71 -22.02 -12.90 -11.82
C THR A 71 -22.85 -13.45 -10.66
N ASN A 72 -24.13 -13.75 -10.93
CA ASN A 72 -25.02 -14.42 -9.98
C ASN A 72 -25.19 -13.69 -8.63
N THR A 73 -25.15 -12.35 -8.66
CA THR A 73 -25.57 -11.50 -7.54
C THR A 73 -27.05 -11.71 -7.22
N LEU A 74 -27.47 -11.38 -5.99
CA LEU A 74 -28.89 -11.48 -5.60
C LEU A 74 -29.75 -10.47 -6.36
N SER A 75 -30.84 -10.95 -6.95
CA SER A 75 -31.83 -10.10 -7.64
C SER A 75 -32.62 -9.24 -6.66
N GLY A 76 -33.01 -8.04 -7.08
CA GLY A 76 -33.86 -7.13 -6.28
C GLY A 76 -33.07 -6.25 -5.31
N TYR A 77 -31.74 -6.35 -5.29
CA TYR A 77 -30.83 -5.44 -4.60
C TYR A 77 -30.18 -4.49 -5.61
N GLU A 78 -29.98 -3.24 -5.19
CA GLU A 78 -29.18 -2.28 -5.96
C GLU A 78 -27.70 -2.61 -5.77
N ASN A 79 -27.00 -2.84 -6.88
CA ASN A 79 -25.56 -2.98 -6.91
C ASN A 79 -24.99 -1.70 -7.53
N ASN A 80 -24.25 -0.92 -6.74
CA ASN A 80 -23.59 0.31 -7.19
C ASN A 80 -22.20 0.01 -7.76
N THR A 81 -21.50 1.04 -8.23
CA THR A 81 -20.08 0.93 -8.55
C THR A 81 -19.33 0.36 -7.35
N ASN A 82 -18.63 -0.75 -7.57
CA ASN A 82 -17.84 -1.49 -6.59
C ASN A 82 -18.62 -2.07 -5.39
N GLU A 83 -19.96 -2.10 -5.43
CA GLU A 83 -20.79 -2.68 -4.36
C GLU A 83 -21.71 -3.78 -4.89
N PHE A 84 -21.64 -4.96 -4.28
CA PHE A 84 -22.41 -6.13 -4.72
C PHE A 84 -23.13 -6.82 -3.58
N THR A 85 -24.37 -7.26 -3.82
CA THR A 85 -25.11 -8.14 -2.91
C THR A 85 -25.09 -9.57 -3.43
N VAL A 86 -24.56 -10.51 -2.65
CA VAL A 86 -24.29 -11.89 -3.09
C VAL A 86 -24.79 -12.93 -2.07
N PRO A 87 -25.20 -14.13 -2.51
CA PRO A 87 -25.59 -15.20 -1.59
C PRO A 87 -24.40 -15.76 -0.81
N GLN A 88 -24.61 -16.07 0.46
CA GLN A 88 -23.67 -16.83 1.29
C GLN A 88 -23.40 -18.23 0.70
N GLN A 89 -22.15 -18.69 0.80
CA GLN A 89 -21.72 -20.05 0.45
C GLN A 89 -22.07 -20.52 -0.98
N SER A 90 -22.32 -19.61 -1.92
CA SER A 90 -22.57 -19.96 -3.31
C SER A 90 -21.29 -20.36 -4.05
N ASN A 91 -21.41 -21.34 -4.94
CA ASN A 91 -20.33 -21.73 -5.86
C ASN A 91 -20.44 -21.01 -7.22
N ASP A 92 -21.53 -20.28 -7.45
CA ASP A 92 -21.87 -19.72 -8.76
C ASP A 92 -21.51 -18.22 -8.85
N VAL A 93 -21.18 -17.57 -7.74
CA VAL A 93 -20.77 -16.17 -7.73
C VAL A 93 -19.30 -16.07 -8.13
N ILE A 94 -19.02 -15.40 -9.24
CA ILE A 94 -17.67 -15.25 -9.78
C ILE A 94 -17.43 -13.77 -10.08
N ALA A 95 -16.36 -13.21 -9.51
CA ALA A 95 -15.83 -11.92 -9.91
C ALA A 95 -14.79 -12.12 -11.03
N THR A 96 -14.88 -11.29 -12.07
CA THR A 96 -13.97 -11.33 -13.22
C THR A 96 -13.51 -9.94 -13.61
N GLY A 97 -12.34 -9.88 -14.25
CA GLY A 97 -11.83 -8.66 -14.86
C GLY A 97 -10.49 -8.89 -15.53
N GLN A 98 -9.81 -7.80 -15.87
CA GLN A 98 -8.50 -7.84 -16.51
C GLN A 98 -7.37 -7.64 -15.51
N LEU A 99 -6.28 -8.36 -15.72
CA LEU A 99 -5.04 -8.20 -14.98
C LEU A 99 -3.87 -8.57 -15.89
N ALA A 100 -3.08 -7.56 -16.27
CA ALA A 100 -2.00 -7.65 -17.26
C ALA A 100 -0.74 -8.36 -16.72
N ILE A 101 -0.91 -9.56 -16.16
CA ILE A 101 0.16 -10.43 -15.69
C ILE A 101 0.10 -11.78 -16.39
N GLY A 102 1.18 -12.56 -16.29
CA GLY A 102 1.22 -13.92 -16.81
C GLY A 102 0.26 -14.87 -16.08
N ASP A 103 -0.12 -15.95 -16.77
CA ASP A 103 -0.99 -17.01 -16.23
C ASP A 103 -0.49 -17.52 -14.88
N CYS A 104 -1.32 -17.37 -13.85
CA CYS A 104 -0.98 -17.79 -12.51
C CYS A 104 -2.22 -18.06 -11.66
N LYS A 105 -2.00 -18.65 -10.48
CA LYS A 105 -3.01 -18.76 -9.42
C LYS A 105 -2.49 -18.05 -8.19
N PHE A 106 -3.36 -17.30 -7.54
CA PHE A 106 -3.03 -16.56 -6.32
C PHE A 106 -4.21 -16.53 -5.36
N LYS A 107 -3.98 -16.02 -4.15
CA LYS A 107 -5.00 -15.93 -3.11
C LYS A 107 -5.40 -14.46 -3.00
N VAL A 108 -6.70 -14.20 -2.94
CA VAL A 108 -7.25 -12.86 -2.76
C VAL A 108 -7.86 -12.77 -1.37
N PRO A 109 -7.31 -11.94 -0.47
CA PRO A 109 -7.86 -11.76 0.87
C PRO A 109 -9.09 -10.84 0.85
N PHE A 110 -10.19 -11.32 1.41
CA PHE A 110 -11.37 -10.53 1.72
C PHE A 110 -11.50 -10.37 3.23
N LYS A 111 -11.73 -9.15 3.70
CA LYS A 111 -11.86 -8.83 5.12
C LYS A 111 -13.31 -8.52 5.48
N ARG A 112 -13.81 -9.17 6.53
CA ARG A 112 -15.12 -8.85 7.10
C ARG A 112 -15.03 -7.61 7.97
N ILE A 113 -15.89 -6.62 7.76
CA ILE A 113 -15.76 -5.28 8.39
C ILE A 113 -15.95 -5.33 9.92
N ASP A 114 -16.95 -6.06 10.40
CA ASP A 114 -17.35 -6.08 11.82
C ASP A 114 -16.37 -6.83 12.74
N THR A 115 -15.73 -7.88 12.23
CA THR A 115 -14.89 -8.81 12.99
C THR A 115 -13.41 -8.73 12.60
N GLY A 116 -13.10 -8.12 11.45
CA GLY A 116 -11.76 -8.12 10.88
C GLY A 116 -11.31 -9.49 10.35
N ARG A 117 -12.18 -10.50 10.33
CA ARG A 117 -11.85 -11.85 9.85
C ARG A 117 -11.46 -11.78 8.37
N ILE A 118 -10.35 -12.42 8.02
CA ILE A 118 -9.90 -12.56 6.64
C ILE A 118 -10.28 -13.95 6.12
N GLN A 119 -10.85 -13.98 4.92
CA GLN A 119 -11.07 -15.19 4.14
C GLN A 119 -10.29 -15.07 2.83
N LEU A 120 -9.51 -16.12 2.51
CA LEU A 120 -8.71 -16.17 1.29
C LEU A 120 -9.51 -16.87 0.19
N MET A 121 -9.79 -16.18 -0.92
CA MET A 121 -10.42 -16.75 -2.11
C MET A 121 -9.35 -17.18 -3.11
N PRO A 122 -9.49 -18.34 -3.77
CA PRO A 122 -8.61 -18.70 -4.88
C PRO A 122 -8.92 -17.83 -6.09
N ALA A 123 -7.89 -17.28 -6.72
CA ALA A 123 -7.99 -16.57 -7.99
C ALA A 123 -7.10 -17.23 -9.03
N GLN A 124 -7.50 -17.11 -10.29
CA GLN A 124 -6.70 -17.53 -11.43
C GLN A 124 -6.66 -16.40 -12.45
N VAL A 125 -5.48 -16.11 -12.98
CA VAL A 125 -5.30 -15.34 -14.21
C VAL A 125 -5.00 -16.31 -15.34
N LYS A 126 -5.69 -16.11 -16.46
CA LYS A 126 -5.45 -16.83 -17.71
C LYS A 126 -5.65 -15.87 -18.87
N ASP A 127 -4.67 -15.79 -19.77
CA ASP A 127 -4.72 -14.91 -20.96
C ASP A 127 -5.06 -13.45 -20.57
N GLY A 128 -4.48 -12.96 -19.47
CA GLY A 128 -4.69 -11.60 -18.95
C GLY A 128 -6.05 -11.35 -18.27
N HIS A 129 -6.87 -12.39 -18.08
CA HIS A 129 -8.18 -12.29 -17.43
C HIS A 129 -8.16 -13.03 -16.10
N PHE A 130 -8.60 -12.38 -15.03
CA PHE A 130 -8.73 -13.02 -13.73
C PHE A 130 -10.16 -13.50 -13.46
N SER A 131 -10.26 -14.55 -12.65
CA SER A 131 -11.53 -15.06 -12.12
C SER A 131 -11.38 -15.44 -10.64
N ILE A 132 -12.35 -15.03 -9.82
CA ILE A 132 -12.38 -15.27 -8.37
C ILE A 132 -13.76 -15.84 -7.98
N PRO A 133 -13.86 -17.13 -7.60
CA PRO A 133 -15.07 -17.66 -6.99
C PRO A 133 -15.29 -17.06 -5.60
N LEU A 134 -16.41 -16.36 -5.41
CA LEU A 134 -16.72 -15.62 -4.18
C LEU A 134 -17.56 -16.45 -3.20
N ARG A 135 -16.94 -17.47 -2.61
CA ARG A 135 -17.63 -18.39 -1.69
C ARG A 135 -17.50 -17.95 -0.23
N PHE A 136 -18.19 -16.89 0.16
CA PHE A 136 -18.14 -16.39 1.54
C PHE A 136 -18.73 -17.40 2.54
N GLU A 137 -17.98 -17.72 3.60
CA GLU A 137 -18.41 -18.72 4.60
C GLU A 137 -19.52 -18.21 5.51
N THR A 138 -19.55 -16.89 5.77
CA THR A 138 -20.49 -16.23 6.68
C THR A 138 -21.10 -14.99 6.04
N ASN A 139 -22.35 -14.71 6.37
CA ASN A 139 -23.02 -13.44 6.06
C ASN A 139 -22.29 -12.22 6.67
N GLY A 140 -22.68 -11.03 6.22
CA GLY A 140 -22.11 -9.75 6.66
C GLY A 140 -21.47 -8.97 5.52
N ILE A 141 -20.76 -7.90 5.86
CA ILE A 141 -20.11 -7.03 4.89
C ILE A 141 -18.63 -7.36 4.79
N TRP A 142 -18.18 -7.65 3.57
CA TRP A 142 -16.81 -7.97 3.23
C TRP A 142 -16.23 -6.94 2.28
N ILE A 143 -14.92 -6.69 2.40
CA ILE A 143 -14.19 -5.79 1.52
C ILE A 143 -12.92 -6.44 0.97
N VAL A 144 -12.49 -5.98 -0.19
CA VAL A 144 -11.14 -6.16 -0.72
C VAL A 144 -10.66 -4.80 -1.22
N ASP A 145 -9.40 -4.46 -0.92
CA ASP A 145 -8.78 -3.19 -1.27
C ASP A 145 -7.30 -3.38 -1.62
N GLN A 146 -6.64 -2.31 -2.03
CA GLN A 146 -5.21 -2.30 -2.35
C GLN A 146 -4.33 -2.79 -1.18
N ALA A 147 -4.65 -2.43 0.06
CA ALA A 147 -3.84 -2.82 1.22
C ALA A 147 -3.89 -4.33 1.43
N LEU A 148 -5.07 -4.93 1.29
CA LEU A 148 -5.31 -6.36 1.43
C LEU A 148 -4.60 -7.15 0.33
N ILE A 149 -4.76 -6.79 -0.94
CA ILE A 149 -4.19 -7.58 -2.05
C ILE A 149 -2.65 -7.57 -2.05
N ASN A 150 -2.04 -6.54 -1.50
CA ASN A 150 -0.59 -6.40 -1.41
C ASN A 150 0.01 -6.85 -0.06
N ALA A 151 -0.81 -7.28 0.91
CA ALA A 151 -0.37 -7.51 2.30
C ALA A 151 0.74 -8.56 2.43
N ASP A 152 0.73 -9.58 1.57
CA ASP A 152 1.70 -10.68 1.58
C ASP A 152 2.89 -10.43 0.62
N LEU A 153 2.97 -9.26 -0.02
CA LEU A 153 4.04 -8.93 -0.98
C LEU A 153 5.15 -8.11 -0.30
N PRO A 154 6.43 -8.31 -0.68
CA PRO A 154 7.54 -7.53 -0.12
C PRO A 154 7.42 -6.02 -0.36
N LYS A 155 6.70 -5.63 -1.40
CA LYS A 155 6.33 -4.26 -1.75
C LYS A 155 4.99 -4.27 -2.50
N PRO A 156 4.22 -3.16 -2.51
CA PRO A 156 3.01 -3.09 -3.30
C PRO A 156 3.29 -3.28 -4.79
N VAL A 157 2.46 -4.11 -5.44
CA VAL A 157 2.54 -4.43 -6.87
C VAL A 157 1.23 -4.10 -7.58
N PHE A 158 0.10 -4.13 -6.87
CA PHE A 158 -1.22 -3.97 -7.46
C PHE A 158 -1.90 -2.68 -7.00
N GLU A 159 -2.67 -2.07 -7.89
CA GLU A 159 -3.60 -0.98 -7.59
C GLU A 159 -5.04 -1.51 -7.68
N LEU A 160 -5.84 -1.26 -6.65
CA LEU A 160 -7.20 -1.78 -6.56
C LEU A 160 -8.07 -0.83 -5.71
N GLU A 161 -9.17 -0.34 -6.29
CA GLU A 161 -10.20 0.39 -5.54
C GLU A 161 -10.88 -0.53 -4.50
N GLU A 162 -11.45 0.03 -3.44
CA GLU A 162 -12.23 -0.78 -2.49
C GLU A 162 -13.47 -1.34 -3.18
N TYR A 163 -13.65 -2.66 -3.09
CA TYR A 163 -14.87 -3.35 -3.45
C TYR A 163 -15.56 -3.91 -2.21
N ARG A 164 -16.89 -3.73 -2.15
CA ARG A 164 -17.74 -4.11 -1.02
C ARG A 164 -18.74 -5.18 -1.41
N PHE A 165 -18.87 -6.19 -0.56
CA PHE A 165 -19.76 -7.33 -0.76
C PHE A 165 -20.68 -7.49 0.45
N SER A 166 -21.97 -7.25 0.25
CA SER A 166 -23.04 -7.56 1.20
C SER A 166 -23.46 -9.02 1.01
N VAL A 167 -23.09 -9.88 1.95
CA VAL A 167 -23.34 -11.32 1.89
C VAL A 167 -24.57 -11.65 2.72
N LEU A 168 -25.59 -12.27 2.11
CA LEU A 168 -26.87 -12.62 2.72
C LEU A 168 -27.12 -14.13 2.75
#